data_AF-I3SIZ3-F1
#
_entry.id   AF-I3SIZ3-F1
#
_cell.length_a   1.000
_cell.length_b   1.000
_cell.length_c   1.000
_cell.angle_alpha   90.00
_cell.angle_beta   90.00
_cell.angle_gamma   90.00
#
_symmetry.space_group_name_H-M   'P 1'
#
loop_
_entity.id
_entity.type
_entity.pdbx_description
1 polymer ?
#
loop_
_entity_poly.entity_id
_entity_poly.type
_entity_poly.pdbx_seq_one_letter_code
_entity_poly.pdbx_strand_id
1 'polypeptide(L)'
;MRRAMEKKLQRLFVLLNVLVFNASLVFTTKTNFSAVGDPGMQRDGLRVAFEAWNFCNEVGEEAPHMGSPRAADCFDLSGSSLIHKVTEAGNKLGVGDSLPGLTPEDINNADLYAAHKELYLGSLCEVPDTPRPWQFWMVMLKNGNYDTRSGLCPKDGKKVPPFAPGRFPCFGEGV
;
A
#
# COMPACT_ATOMS: atom_id res chain seq x y z
N MET A 1 44.96 -54.75 23.08
CA MET A 1 44.21 -53.58 23.61
C MET A 1 44.19 -52.36 22.67
N ARG A 2 45.32 -51.90 22.11
CA ARG A 2 45.41 -50.70 21.25
C ARG A 2 44.42 -50.65 20.06
N ARG A 3 44.34 -51.72 19.27
CA ARG A 3 43.41 -51.83 18.11
C ARG A 3 41.92 -51.78 18.48
N ALA A 4 41.54 -52.21 19.68
CA ALA A 4 40.13 -52.16 20.12
C ALA A 4 39.72 -50.75 20.54
N MET A 5 40.67 -49.98 21.08
CA MET A 5 40.48 -48.59 21.48
C MET A 5 40.37 -47.66 20.27
N GLU A 6 41.18 -47.88 19.22
CA GLU A 6 41.07 -47.15 17.94
C GLU A 6 39.70 -47.34 17.28
N LYS A 7 39.19 -48.58 17.24
CA LYS A 7 37.86 -48.86 16.68
C LYS A 7 36.74 -48.17 17.47
N LYS A 8 36.85 -48.09 18.80
CA LYS A 8 35.89 -47.34 19.64
C LYS A 8 35.97 -45.84 19.39
N LEU A 9 37.18 -45.28 19.26
CA LEU A 9 37.39 -43.86 19.01
C LEU A 9 36.88 -43.45 17.62
N GLN A 10 37.11 -44.28 16.61
CA GLN A 10 36.61 -44.04 15.25
C GLN A 10 35.08 -44.12 15.18
N ARG A 11 34.45 -45.06 15.91
CA ARG A 11 32.98 -45.11 16.05
C ARG A 11 32.43 -43.88 16.74
N LEU A 12 33.08 -43.42 17.81
CA LEU A 12 32.67 -42.22 18.55
C LEU A 12 32.79 -40.97 17.67
N PHE A 13 33.87 -40.86 16.89
CA PHE A 13 34.07 -39.76 15.95
C PHE A 13 33.00 -39.74 14.85
N VAL A 14 32.66 -40.90 14.28
CA VAL A 14 31.56 -41.01 13.30
C VAL A 14 30.22 -40.63 13.93
N LEU A 15 29.92 -41.11 15.14
CA LEU A 15 28.69 -40.77 15.85
C LEU A 15 28.59 -39.26 16.16
N LEU A 16 29.69 -38.63 16.57
CA LEU A 16 29.73 -37.18 16.81
C LEU A 16 29.48 -36.39 15.52
N ASN A 17 30.12 -36.77 14.42
CA ASN A 17 29.91 -36.09 13.13
C ASN A 17 28.46 -36.25 12.64
N VAL A 18 27.84 -37.41 12.82
CA VAL A 18 26.43 -37.64 12.49
C VAL A 18 25.49 -36.81 13.37
N LEU A 19 25.78 -36.68 14.67
CA LEU A 19 24.97 -35.85 15.58
C LEU A 19 25.09 -34.35 15.23
N VAL A 20 26.29 -33.88 14.91
CA VAL A 20 26.54 -32.48 14.49
C VAL A 20 25.87 -32.18 13.13
N PHE A 21 25.90 -33.13 12.18
CA PHE A 21 25.21 -32.99 10.90
C PHE A 21 23.68 -32.90 11.07
N ASN A 22 23.09 -33.73 11.94
CA ASN A 22 21.66 -33.71 12.20
C ASN A 22 21.21 -32.44 12.95
N ALA A 23 22.04 -31.91 13.86
CA ALA A 23 21.75 -30.66 14.56
C ALA A 23 21.79 -29.42 13.63
N SER A 24 22.48 -29.52 12.49
CA SER A 24 22.69 -28.40 11.56
C SER A 24 21.59 -28.26 10.48
N LEU A 25 20.61 -29.16 10.43
CA LEU A 25 19.64 -29.25 9.33
C LEU A 25 18.19 -28.91 9.70
N VAL A 26 17.93 -28.35 10.89
CA VAL A 26 16.60 -27.81 11.21
C VAL A 26 16.53 -26.35 10.76
N PHE A 27 16.46 -26.15 9.45
CA PHE A 27 15.97 -24.88 8.90
C PHE A 27 14.44 -24.94 8.94
N THR A 28 13.83 -24.33 9.96
CA THR A 28 12.41 -24.02 9.91
C THR A 28 12.22 -22.93 8.87
N THR A 29 11.91 -23.30 7.64
CA THR A 29 11.35 -22.35 6.66
C THR A 29 9.97 -21.98 7.17
N LYS A 30 9.85 -20.86 7.91
CA LYS A 30 8.55 -20.25 8.13
C LYS A 30 8.01 -19.84 6.76
N THR A 31 7.11 -20.64 6.23
CA THR A 31 6.33 -20.32 5.04
C THR A 31 5.33 -19.25 5.45
N ASN A 32 5.71 -17.99 5.32
CA ASN A 32 4.76 -16.88 5.45
C ASN A 32 3.78 -16.98 4.27
N PHE A 33 2.48 -16.98 4.57
CA PHE A 33 1.43 -16.96 3.56
C PHE A 33 0.67 -15.64 3.67
N SER A 34 0.42 -15.00 2.52
CA SER A 34 -0.42 -13.81 2.49
C SER A 34 -1.88 -14.20 2.70
N ALA A 35 -2.57 -13.51 3.60
CA ALA A 35 -4.02 -13.67 3.78
C ALA A 35 -4.82 -13.33 2.51
N VAL A 36 -4.22 -12.56 1.59
CA VAL A 36 -4.85 -12.13 0.33
C VAL A 36 -4.35 -12.96 -0.87
N GLY A 37 -3.43 -13.90 -0.65
CA GLY A 37 -2.91 -14.80 -1.68
C GLY A 37 -1.78 -14.23 -2.54
N ASP A 38 -1.36 -12.97 -2.34
CA ASP A 38 -0.20 -12.38 -3.01
C ASP A 38 1.11 -12.75 -2.27
N PRO A 39 2.01 -13.56 -2.86
CA PRO A 39 3.28 -13.97 -2.23
C PRO A 39 4.25 -12.82 -1.93
N GLY A 40 4.08 -11.66 -2.58
CA GLY A 40 4.83 -10.45 -2.32
C GLY A 40 4.39 -9.73 -1.04
N MET A 41 3.22 -10.05 -0.48
CA MET A 41 2.74 -9.47 0.77
C MET A 41 3.25 -10.27 1.97
N GLN A 42 4.39 -9.86 2.53
CA GLN A 42 5.02 -10.58 3.64
C GLN A 42 5.13 -9.75 4.92
N ARG A 43 4.75 -8.47 4.89
CA ARG A 43 4.74 -7.63 6.10
C ARG A 43 3.42 -7.81 6.85
N ASP A 44 3.48 -7.87 8.18
CA ASP A 44 2.30 -8.09 9.01
C ASP A 44 1.43 -6.83 9.20
N GLY A 45 2.01 -5.63 9.05
CA GLY A 45 1.28 -4.38 9.27
C GLY A 45 0.50 -3.90 8.04
N LEU A 46 -0.63 -3.24 8.28
CA LEU A 46 -1.49 -2.67 7.25
C LEU A 46 -0.91 -1.42 6.59
N ARG A 47 -1.09 -1.30 5.28
CA ARG A 47 -1.01 -0.06 4.51
C ARG A 47 -2.12 -0.08 3.48
N VAL A 48 -3.10 0.78 3.67
CA VAL A 48 -4.21 0.95 2.74
C VAL A 48 -4.50 2.43 2.56
N ALA A 49 -4.75 2.83 1.32
CA ALA A 49 -5.34 4.11 0.99
C ALA A 49 -6.63 3.89 0.20
N PHE A 50 -7.53 4.84 0.36
CA PHE A 50 -8.76 4.97 -0.38
C PHE A 50 -8.70 6.24 -1.22
N GLU A 51 -9.00 6.06 -2.50
CA GLU A 51 -9.22 7.14 -3.44
C GLU A 51 -10.65 7.05 -3.94
N ALA A 52 -11.49 8.02 -3.60
CA ALA A 52 -12.82 8.15 -4.22
C ALA A 52 -13.01 9.50 -4.93
N TRP A 53 -11.95 10.31 -5.06
CA TRP A 53 -12.02 11.58 -5.78
C TRP A 53 -11.96 11.32 -7.28
N ASN A 54 -12.96 11.78 -8.01
CA ASN A 54 -12.93 11.79 -9.46
C ASN A 54 -12.79 13.23 -9.94
N PHE A 55 -11.61 13.55 -10.48
CA PHE A 55 -11.29 14.85 -11.09
C PHE A 55 -12.28 15.27 -12.19
N CYS A 56 -13.10 14.34 -12.71
CA CYS A 56 -14.08 14.62 -13.75
C CYS A 56 -15.50 14.94 -13.28
N ASN A 57 -15.85 14.71 -12.01
CA ASN A 57 -17.25 14.71 -11.58
C ASN A 57 -17.65 15.97 -10.80
N GLU A 58 -16.87 17.06 -10.86
CA GLU A 58 -17.21 18.32 -10.16
C GLU A 58 -17.51 18.11 -8.66
N VAL A 59 -17.02 17.04 -8.03
CA VAL A 59 -17.43 16.66 -6.65
C VAL A 59 -17.13 17.78 -5.65
N GLY A 60 -16.07 18.57 -5.89
CA GLY A 60 -15.76 19.77 -5.11
C GLY A 60 -16.76 20.92 -5.27
N GLU A 61 -17.46 21.01 -6.41
CA GLU A 61 -18.52 21.98 -6.68
C GLU A 61 -19.91 21.44 -6.27
N GLU A 62 -20.19 20.15 -6.53
CA GLU A 62 -21.46 19.49 -6.17
C GLU A 62 -21.62 19.32 -4.65
N ALA A 63 -20.50 19.13 -3.93
CA ALA A 63 -20.49 18.92 -2.49
C ALA A 63 -19.35 19.73 -1.84
N PRO A 64 -19.44 21.07 -1.81
CA PRO A 64 -18.34 21.96 -1.39
C PRO A 64 -17.95 21.84 0.10
N HIS A 65 -18.78 21.17 0.90
CA HIS A 65 -18.51 20.88 2.31
C HIS A 65 -18.09 19.42 2.55
N MET A 66 -18.01 18.61 1.50
CA MET A 66 -17.45 17.28 1.58
C MET A 66 -15.93 17.41 1.59
N GLY A 67 -15.29 16.88 2.64
CA GLY A 67 -13.82 16.85 2.70
C GLY A 67 -13.22 16.04 1.56
N SER A 68 -11.91 16.17 1.36
CA SER A 68 -11.22 15.36 0.35
C SER A 68 -11.44 13.87 0.66
N PRO A 69 -12.00 13.07 -0.27
CA PRO A 69 -12.30 11.66 -0.04
C PRO A 69 -11.06 10.79 -0.22
N ARG A 70 -9.87 11.39 -0.11
CA ARG A 70 -8.61 10.68 0.10
C ARG A 70 -8.52 10.34 1.57
N ALA A 71 -8.41 9.05 1.87
CA ALA A 71 -8.21 8.56 3.21
C ALA A 71 -7.14 7.47 3.19
N ALA A 72 -6.47 7.26 4.32
CA ALA A 72 -5.53 6.16 4.47
C ALA A 72 -5.59 5.61 5.89
N ASP A 73 -5.19 4.37 6.04
CA ASP A 73 -4.83 3.82 7.33
C ASP A 73 -3.61 2.92 7.19
N CYS A 74 -2.74 3.00 8.18
CA CYS A 74 -1.59 2.15 8.27
C CYS A 74 -1.13 2.04 9.72
N PHE A 75 -0.63 0.86 10.04
CA PHE A 75 -0.11 0.59 11.37
C PHE A 75 1.15 -0.27 11.35
N ASP A 76 1.91 -0.12 12.43
CA ASP A 76 2.99 -1.01 12.82
C ASP A 76 2.59 -1.87 14.01
N LEU A 77 3.21 -3.05 14.10
CA LEU A 77 3.12 -3.91 15.27
C LEU A 77 4.24 -3.56 16.23
N SER A 78 3.91 -3.35 17.49
CA SER A 78 4.87 -3.24 18.59
C SER A 78 4.43 -4.15 19.73
N GLY A 79 5.09 -5.30 19.84
CA GLY A 79 4.65 -6.38 20.73
C GLY A 79 3.25 -6.87 20.36
N SER A 80 2.30 -6.72 21.28
CA SER A 80 0.88 -7.05 21.09
C SER A 80 -0.01 -5.86 20.75
N SER A 81 0.57 -4.70 20.42
CA SER A 81 -0.16 -3.45 20.18
C SER A 81 -0.04 -2.97 18.74
N LEU A 82 -1.09 -2.30 18.26
CA LEU A 82 -1.15 -1.62 16.97
C LEU A 82 -0.77 -0.15 17.15
N ILE A 83 0.19 0.33 16.36
CA ILE A 83 0.58 1.75 16.31
C ILE A 83 0.08 2.32 14.98
N HIS A 84 -1.10 2.94 15.01
CA HIS A 84 -1.64 3.66 13.86
C HIS A 84 -0.79 4.91 13.56
N LYS A 85 -0.48 5.13 12.27
CA LYS A 85 0.28 6.31 11.82
C LYS A 85 -0.62 7.42 11.34
N VAL A 86 -1.77 7.08 10.77
CA VAL A 86 -2.77 8.06 10.32
C VAL A 86 -3.77 8.29 11.44
N THR A 87 -4.02 9.56 11.74
CA THR A 87 -5.01 9.96 12.74
C THR A 87 -6.37 10.21 12.09
N GLU A 88 -7.44 10.11 12.87
CA GLU A 88 -8.79 10.47 12.40
C GLU A 88 -8.84 11.94 11.93
N ALA A 89 -8.12 12.84 12.62
CA ALA A 89 -7.99 14.23 12.21
C ALA A 89 -7.34 14.37 10.83
N GLY A 90 -6.26 13.61 10.56
CA GLY A 90 -5.62 13.58 9.24
C GLY A 90 -6.57 13.11 8.13
N ASN A 91 -7.39 12.09 8.41
CA ASN A 91 -8.41 11.64 7.46
C ASN A 91 -9.56 12.64 7.27
N LYS A 92 -9.87 13.47 8.28
CA LYS A 92 -10.92 14.50 8.21
C LYS A 92 -10.51 15.79 7.50
N LEU A 93 -9.22 15.99 7.23
CA LEU A 93 -8.73 17.18 6.51
C LEU A 93 -9.47 17.38 5.17
N GLY A 94 -10.02 18.57 4.99
CA GLY A 94 -10.78 18.97 3.82
C GLY A 94 -10.28 20.29 3.23
N VAL A 95 -10.81 20.62 2.05
CA VAL A 95 -10.51 21.88 1.35
C VAL A 95 -10.70 23.07 2.31
N GLY A 96 -9.74 23.98 2.36
CA GLY A 96 -9.70 25.10 3.30
C GLY A 96 -8.92 24.83 4.60
N ASP A 97 -8.71 23.56 4.99
CA ASP A 97 -7.87 23.23 6.15
C ASP A 97 -6.38 23.35 5.80
N SER A 98 -5.56 23.86 6.71
CA SER A 98 -4.11 23.93 6.50
C SER A 98 -3.49 22.54 6.39
N LEU A 99 -2.84 22.25 5.26
CA LEU A 99 -2.16 20.98 4.99
C LEU A 99 -0.64 21.20 4.83
N PRO A 100 0.23 20.39 5.47
CA PRO A 100 1.67 20.54 5.33
C PRO A 100 2.13 20.45 3.88
N GLY A 101 2.91 21.44 3.42
CA GLY A 101 3.47 21.47 2.07
C GLY A 101 2.50 21.92 0.98
N LEU A 102 1.25 22.27 1.32
CA LEU A 102 0.31 22.92 0.41
C LEU A 102 0.45 24.44 0.52
N THR A 103 0.43 25.14 -0.62
CA THR A 103 0.50 26.61 -0.64
C THR A 103 -0.84 27.22 -0.22
N PRO A 104 -0.86 28.42 0.39
CA PRO A 104 -2.11 29.12 0.71
C PRO A 104 -2.99 29.39 -0.51
N GLU A 105 -2.39 29.55 -1.69
CA GLU A 105 -3.10 29.78 -2.94
C GLU A 105 -3.88 28.52 -3.39
N ASP A 106 -3.36 27.33 -3.08
CA ASP A 106 -3.93 26.05 -3.49
C ASP A 106 -4.89 25.44 -2.45
N ILE A 107 -4.98 26.03 -1.25
CA ILE A 107 -5.78 25.49 -0.12
C ILE A 107 -7.27 25.34 -0.45
N ASN A 108 -7.78 26.21 -1.32
CA ASN A 108 -9.18 26.23 -1.74
C ASN A 108 -9.42 25.48 -3.06
N ASN A 109 -8.36 24.96 -3.70
CA ASN A 109 -8.48 24.17 -4.92
C ASN A 109 -8.65 22.70 -4.55
N ALA A 110 -9.84 22.15 -4.76
CA ALA A 110 -10.17 20.80 -4.34
C ALA A 110 -9.31 19.70 -4.99
N ASP A 111 -8.92 19.89 -6.26
CA ASP A 111 -8.10 18.90 -6.99
C ASP A 111 -6.66 18.89 -6.47
N LEU A 112 -6.06 20.07 -6.30
CA LEU A 112 -4.71 20.19 -5.73
C LEU A 112 -4.70 19.72 -4.27
N TYR A 113 -5.72 20.10 -3.50
CA TYR A 113 -5.86 19.66 -2.12
C TYR A 113 -5.92 18.13 -2.01
N ALA A 114 -6.74 17.47 -2.84
CA ALA A 114 -6.87 16.03 -2.81
C ALA A 114 -5.55 15.32 -3.14
N ALA A 115 -4.86 15.76 -4.19
CA ALA A 115 -3.55 15.21 -4.56
C ALA A 115 -2.51 15.41 -3.44
N HIS A 116 -2.45 16.61 -2.84
CA HIS A 116 -1.53 16.87 -1.74
C HIS A 116 -1.88 16.08 -0.48
N LYS A 117 -3.17 15.91 -0.16
CA LYS A 117 -3.61 15.10 1.00
C LYS A 117 -3.18 13.64 0.82
N GLU A 118 -3.29 13.09 -0.39
CA GLU A 118 -2.79 11.75 -0.69
C GLU A 118 -1.28 11.63 -0.42
N LEU A 119 -0.48 12.56 -0.91
CA LEU A 119 0.97 12.57 -0.66
C LEU A 119 1.30 12.70 0.83
N TYR A 120 0.59 13.58 1.54
CA TYR A 120 0.73 13.73 2.99
C TYR A 120 0.43 12.43 3.73
N LEU A 121 -0.74 11.82 3.48
CA LEU A 121 -1.13 10.56 4.11
C LEU A 121 -0.17 9.41 3.73
N GLY A 122 0.29 9.38 2.48
CA GLY A 122 1.29 8.45 1.98
C GLY A 122 2.60 8.56 2.76
N SER A 123 3.09 9.78 3.01
CA SER A 123 4.33 10.01 3.78
C SER A 123 4.27 9.49 5.22
N LEU A 124 3.08 9.44 5.83
CA LEU A 124 2.90 8.85 7.16
C LEU A 124 2.99 7.32 7.15
N CYS A 125 2.63 6.71 6.02
CA CYS A 125 2.57 5.26 5.81
C CYS A 125 3.78 4.69 5.08
N GLU A 126 4.68 5.56 4.60
CA GLU A 126 5.89 5.19 3.90
C GLU A 126 6.75 4.26 4.77
N VAL A 127 7.33 3.26 4.13
CA VAL A 127 8.22 2.28 4.76
C VAL A 127 9.48 2.14 3.93
N PRO A 128 10.63 1.83 4.57
CA PRO A 128 11.86 1.57 3.84
C PRO A 128 11.68 0.42 2.85
N ASP A 129 12.27 0.56 1.65
CA ASP A 129 12.31 -0.50 0.65
C ASP A 129 13.01 -1.77 1.14
N THR A 130 13.91 -1.64 2.14
CA THR A 130 14.70 -2.72 2.70
C THR A 130 14.43 -2.88 4.20
N PRO A 131 14.14 -4.10 4.69
CA PRO A 131 14.05 -5.37 3.94
C PRO A 131 12.75 -5.48 3.13
N ARG A 132 12.88 -5.92 1.87
CA ARG A 132 11.73 -6.32 1.05
C ARG A 132 11.04 -7.55 1.65
N PRO A 133 9.73 -7.73 1.39
CA PRO A 133 8.85 -6.84 0.64
C PRO A 133 8.02 -5.91 1.54
N TRP A 134 7.77 -4.70 1.05
CA TRP A 134 6.70 -3.84 1.54
C TRP A 134 5.47 -4.00 0.65
N GLN A 135 4.28 -3.82 1.21
CA GLN A 135 3.05 -3.82 0.44
C GLN A 135 2.20 -2.59 0.80
N PHE A 136 1.47 -2.10 -0.19
CA PHE A 136 0.54 -0.99 -0.06
C PHE A 136 -0.69 -1.27 -0.94
N TRP A 137 -1.88 -1.13 -0.35
CA TRP A 137 -3.13 -1.27 -1.07
C TRP A 137 -3.71 0.09 -1.38
N MET A 138 -4.04 0.33 -2.64
CA MET A 138 -4.83 1.49 -3.03
C MET A 138 -6.19 0.99 -3.52
N VAL A 139 -7.24 1.31 -2.77
CA VAL A 139 -8.62 1.02 -3.14
C VAL A 139 -9.19 2.25 -3.82
N MET A 140 -9.34 2.18 -5.13
CA MET A 140 -9.83 3.29 -5.93
C MET A 140 -11.29 3.08 -6.33
N LEU A 141 -12.18 3.91 -5.77
CA LEU A 141 -13.58 4.01 -6.13
C LEU A 141 -13.72 4.99 -7.29
N LYS A 142 -13.56 4.50 -8.51
CA LYS A 142 -13.88 5.27 -9.71
C LYS A 142 -15.38 5.21 -9.95
N ASN A 143 -16.10 6.27 -9.59
CA ASN A 143 -17.41 6.51 -10.17
C ASN A 143 -17.19 7.06 -11.59
N GLY A 144 -17.06 6.17 -12.56
CA GLY A 144 -17.21 6.53 -13.95
C GLY A 144 -18.67 6.91 -14.14
N ASN A 145 -19.00 8.19 -13.99
CA ASN A 145 -20.26 8.68 -14.49
C ASN A 145 -20.22 8.36 -15.99
N TYR A 146 -21.01 7.37 -16.43
CA TYR A 146 -21.22 7.11 -17.85
C TYR A 146 -22.12 8.20 -18.44
N ASP A 147 -21.97 9.42 -17.93
CA ASP A 147 -22.55 10.60 -18.49
C ASP A 147 -21.72 10.97 -19.71
N THR A 148 -22.07 10.28 -20.78
CA THR A 148 -21.75 10.58 -22.17
C THR A 148 -22.03 12.03 -22.55
N ARG A 149 -22.69 12.86 -21.72
CA ARG A 149 -22.90 14.30 -21.95
C ARG A 149 -21.99 15.21 -21.11
N SER A 150 -21.31 14.67 -20.10
CA SER A 150 -20.36 15.44 -19.30
C SER A 150 -19.08 15.64 -20.11
N GLY A 151 -18.87 16.86 -20.62
CA GLY A 151 -17.64 17.25 -21.31
C GLY A 151 -16.48 17.58 -20.37
N LEU A 152 -16.54 17.03 -19.15
CA LEU A 152 -15.73 17.45 -18.00
C LEU A 152 -14.46 16.63 -17.87
N CYS A 153 -14.50 15.33 -18.18
CA CYS A 153 -13.29 14.54 -18.30
C CYS A 153 -12.46 15.00 -19.50
N PRO A 154 -11.25 15.54 -19.30
CA PRO A 154 -10.38 15.83 -20.41
C PRO A 154 -9.89 14.54 -21.05
N LYS A 155 -9.95 14.44 -22.37
CA LYS A 155 -9.20 13.42 -23.12
C LYS A 155 -7.77 13.94 -23.27
N ASP A 156 -6.81 13.24 -22.67
CA ASP A 156 -5.39 13.61 -22.73
C ASP A 156 -5.13 15.05 -22.25
N GLY A 157 -5.78 15.47 -21.15
CA GLY A 157 -5.65 16.82 -20.59
C GLY A 157 -6.41 17.93 -21.35
N LYS A 158 -7.16 17.60 -22.42
CA LYS A 158 -8.00 18.55 -23.17
C LYS A 158 -9.48 18.30 -22.91
N LYS A 159 -10.24 19.33 -22.52
CA LYS A 159 -11.71 19.26 -22.42
C LYS A 159 -12.29 18.75 -23.73
N VAL A 160 -13.11 17.71 -23.66
CA VAL A 160 -13.78 17.13 -24.82
C VAL A 160 -15.28 17.23 -24.66
N PRO A 161 -16.05 17.35 -25.76
CA PRO A 161 -17.50 17.28 -25.69
C PRO A 161 -17.97 15.90 -25.20
N PRO A 162 -19.26 15.79 -24.82
CA PRO A 162 -20.01 14.53 -24.69
C PRO A 162 -19.43 13.34 -25.46
N PHE A 163 -19.03 12.27 -24.77
CA PHE A 163 -18.59 11.02 -25.40
C PHE A 163 -19.76 10.36 -26.15
N ALA A 164 -19.55 9.86 -27.37
CA ALA A 164 -20.55 8.99 -28.00
C ALA A 164 -20.63 7.65 -27.23
N PRO A 165 -21.83 7.08 -26.98
CA PRO A 165 -21.96 5.79 -26.31
C PRO A 165 -21.19 4.70 -27.08
N GLY A 166 -20.36 3.93 -26.36
CA GLY A 166 -19.42 2.97 -26.94
C GLY A 166 -18.59 2.20 -25.90
N ARG A 167 -17.64 1.37 -26.36
CA ARG A 167 -16.75 0.60 -25.47
C ARG A 167 -15.93 1.54 -24.58
N PHE A 168 -15.85 1.25 -23.29
CA PHE A 168 -14.89 1.88 -22.38
C PHE A 168 -13.50 1.79 -23.01
N PRO A 169 -12.70 2.87 -23.07
CA PRO A 169 -11.32 2.75 -23.53
C PRO A 169 -10.62 1.80 -22.57
N CYS A 170 -10.25 0.62 -23.10
CA CYS A 170 -9.40 -0.30 -22.36
C CYS A 170 -8.13 0.48 -21.99
N PHE A 171 -7.69 0.35 -20.74
CA PHE A 171 -6.33 0.72 -20.39
C PHE A 171 -5.42 0.02 -21.41
N GLY A 172 -4.55 0.79 -22.09
CA GLY A 172 -3.59 0.24 -23.04
C GLY A 172 -2.67 -0.78 -22.36
N GLU A 173 -1.69 -1.33 -23.09
CA GLU A 173 -0.64 -2.10 -22.43
C GLU A 173 -0.01 -1.24 -21.33
N GLY A 174 -0.20 -1.64 -20.08
CA GLY A 174 0.31 -0.94 -18.91
C GLY A 174 1.84 -0.89 -18.94
N VAL A 175 2.38 0.14 -18.28
CA VAL A 175 3.82 0.29 -18.00
C VAL A 175 4.39 -0.88 -17.23
#